data_AF-A0A7C9CT90-F1
#
_entry.id   AF-A0A7C9CT90-F1
#
_cell.length_a   1.000
_cell.length_b   1.000
_cell.length_c   1.000
_cell.angle_alpha   90.00
_cell.angle_beta   90.00
_cell.angle_gamma   90.00
#
_symmetry.space_group_name_H-M   'P 1'
#
loop_
_entity.id
_entity.type
_entity.pdbx_description
1 polymer ?
#
loop_
_entity_poly.entity_id
_entity_poly.type
_entity_poly.pdbx_seq_one_letter_code
_entity_poly.pdbx_strand_id
1 'polypeptide(L)'
;AMASQFRIATKHPVYRCNELQAEAATCFLNVMKRYMESLCAELRFYSITNVQSNNDRVSLLLKDRFIDSFPSKDRPFIKLFVDTQMFSVLSDSRLATFERGKF
;
A
#
# COMPACT_ATOMS: atom_id res chain seq x y z
N ALA A 1 12.94 6.77 -43.98
CA ALA A 1 11.73 5.93 -43.99
C ALA A 1 12.20 4.48 -44.11
N MET A 2 11.84 3.56 -43.22
CA MET A 2 10.55 2.86 -43.27
C MET A 2 10.19 2.29 -41.89
N ALA A 3 8.93 2.51 -41.53
CA ALA A 3 8.29 2.17 -40.27
C ALA A 3 8.29 0.66 -39.99
N SER A 4 8.63 0.28 -38.75
CA SER A 4 8.33 -1.06 -38.23
C SER A 4 6.81 -1.20 -38.08
N GLN A 5 6.17 -1.81 -39.07
CA GLN A 5 4.74 -2.11 -39.02
C GLN A 5 4.48 -3.19 -37.95
N PHE A 6 3.94 -2.78 -36.81
CA PHE A 6 3.31 -3.68 -35.85
C PHE A 6 2.12 -4.35 -36.55
N ARG A 7 2.24 -5.63 -36.92
CA ARG A 7 1.11 -6.45 -37.38
C ARG A 7 0.25 -6.78 -36.16
N ILE A 8 -0.69 -5.90 -35.82
CA ILE A 8 -1.70 -6.15 -34.80
C ILE A 8 -2.62 -7.26 -35.33
N ALA A 9 -2.74 -8.36 -34.59
CA ALA A 9 -3.62 -9.47 -34.94
C ALA A 9 -5.08 -8.99 -35.03
N THR A 10 -5.71 -9.14 -36.18
CA THR A 10 -7.05 -8.61 -36.49
C THR A 10 -8.21 -9.40 -35.88
N LYS A 11 -7.96 -10.57 -35.28
CA LYS A 11 -9.01 -11.45 -34.73
C LYS A 11 -9.52 -11.04 -33.34
N HIS A 12 -8.72 -10.30 -32.56
CA HIS A 12 -9.13 -9.78 -31.25
C HIS A 12 -8.61 -8.35 -31.11
N PRO A 13 -9.49 -7.33 -30.99
CA PRO A 13 -9.04 -5.98 -30.71
C PRO A 13 -8.25 -5.99 -29.40
N VAL A 14 -6.95 -5.74 -29.48
CA VAL A 14 -6.14 -5.46 -28.30
C VAL A 14 -6.47 -4.03 -27.89
N TYR A 15 -7.16 -3.87 -26.76
CA TYR A 15 -7.46 -2.55 -26.22
C TYR A 15 -6.15 -1.77 -26.05
N ARG A 16 -6.03 -0.63 -26.73
CA ARG A 16 -4.88 0.26 -26.63
C ARG A 16 -5.28 1.46 -25.79
N CYS A 17 -4.70 1.56 -24.60
CA CYS A 17 -4.83 2.74 -23.76
C CYS A 17 -4.29 3.96 -24.52
N ASN A 18 -5.10 5.01 -24.64
CA ASN A 18 -4.66 6.28 -25.23
C ASN A 18 -3.96 7.15 -24.16
N GLU A 19 -3.24 8.18 -24.60
CA GLU A 19 -2.44 9.03 -23.70
C GLU A 19 -3.31 9.72 -22.63
N LEU A 20 -4.49 10.20 -23.01
CA LEU A 20 -5.44 10.82 -22.08
C LEU A 20 -5.93 9.84 -21.00
N GLN A 21 -6.20 8.59 -21.37
CA GLN A 21 -6.59 7.53 -20.43
C GLN A 21 -5.43 7.16 -19.50
N ALA A 22 -4.21 7.09 -20.02
CA ALA A 22 -3.02 6.81 -19.22
C ALA A 22 -2.76 7.94 -18.21
N GLU A 23 -2.90 9.19 -18.63
CA GLU A 23 -2.77 10.36 -17.76
C GLU A 23 -3.85 10.38 -16.67
N ALA A 24 -5.12 10.21 -17.05
CA ALA A 24 -6.23 10.17 -16.09
C ALA A 24 -6.07 9.03 -15.07
N ALA A 25 -5.67 7.84 -15.52
CA ALA A 25 -5.38 6.71 -14.65
C ALA A 25 -4.20 7.01 -13.70
N THR A 26 -3.15 7.66 -14.20
CA THR A 26 -1.99 8.07 -13.38
C THR A 26 -2.40 9.04 -12.29
N CYS A 27 -3.21 10.05 -12.62
CA CYS A 27 -3.75 11.00 -11.64
C CYS A 27 -4.58 10.30 -10.56
N PHE A 28 -5.50 9.42 -10.97
CA PHE A 28 -6.32 8.63 -10.04
C PHE A 28 -5.45 7.77 -9.11
N LEU A 29 -4.51 7.01 -9.68
CA LEU A 29 -3.61 6.15 -8.91
C LEU A 29 -2.75 6.95 -7.92
N ASN A 30 -2.30 8.14 -8.29
CA ASN A 30 -1.54 9.02 -7.40
C ASN A 30 -2.39 9.49 -6.20
N VAL A 31 -3.65 9.84 -6.42
CA VAL A 31 -4.58 10.22 -5.33
C VAL A 31 -4.83 9.02 -4.42
N MET A 32 -5.16 7.86 -4.99
CA MET A 32 -5.41 6.64 -4.25
C MET A 32 -4.19 6.20 -3.43
N LYS A 33 -3.01 6.24 -4.04
CA LYS A 33 -1.75 5.91 -3.37
C LYS A 33 -1.51 6.82 -2.17
N ARG A 34 -1.61 8.15 -2.35
CA ARG A 34 -1.41 9.11 -1.25
C ARG A 34 -2.42 8.91 -0.13
N TYR A 35 -3.67 8.63 -0.48
CA TYR A 35 -4.70 8.32 0.52
C TYR A 35 -4.34 7.06 1.32
N MET A 36 -4.01 5.95 0.66
CA MET A 36 -3.61 4.72 1.34
C MET A 36 -2.33 4.87 2.17
N GLU A 37 -1.36 5.64 1.70
CA GLU A 37 -0.16 5.98 2.46
C GLU A 37 -0.51 6.77 3.74
N SER A 38 -1.45 7.71 3.65
CA SER A 38 -1.90 8.49 4.82
C SER A 38 -2.55 7.63 5.90
N LEU A 39 -3.31 6.59 5.51
CA LEU A 39 -3.89 5.63 6.46
C LEU A 39 -2.81 4.87 7.26
N CYS A 40 -1.62 4.71 6.68
CA CYS A 40 -0.52 3.94 7.25
C CYS A 40 0.57 4.80 7.91
N ALA A 41 0.44 6.12 7.92
CA ALA A 41 1.49 7.04 8.39
C ALA A 41 1.82 6.84 9.88
N GLU A 42 0.84 6.43 10.67
CA GLU A 42 0.91 6.39 12.12
C GLU A 42 0.99 4.97 12.71
N LEU A 43 1.34 3.96 11.90
CA LEU A 43 1.42 2.55 12.32
C LEU A 43 2.27 2.33 13.58
N ARG A 44 3.28 3.18 13.84
CA ARG A 44 4.13 3.11 15.03
C ARG A 44 3.34 3.24 16.33
N PHE A 45 2.35 4.14 16.40
CA PHE A 45 1.56 4.39 17.62
C PHE A 45 0.67 3.19 18.00
N TYR A 46 0.41 2.31 17.03
CA TYR A 46 -0.38 1.11 17.20
C TYR A 46 0.50 -0.14 17.30
N SER A 47 1.81 0.02 17.53
CA SER A 47 2.76 -1.08 17.64
C SER A 47 3.35 -1.18 19.05
N ILE A 48 3.63 -2.42 19.48
CA ILE A 48 4.44 -2.69 20.67
C ILE A 48 5.81 -3.14 20.19
N THR A 49 6.87 -2.50 20.70
CA THR A 49 8.25 -2.93 20.41
C THR A 49 8.76 -3.75 21.59
N ASN A 50 9.05 -5.03 21.35
CA ASN A 50 9.71 -5.89 22.32
C ASN A 50 11.23 -5.80 22.11
N VAL A 51 11.98 -5.49 23.16
CA VAL A 51 13.44 -5.42 23.15
C VAL A 51 13.97 -6.70 23.79
N GLN A 52 14.49 -7.62 22.97
CA GLN A 52 15.07 -8.86 23.48
C GLN A 52 16.51 -8.64 23.96
N SER A 53 17.00 -9.56 24.80
CA SER A 53 18.35 -9.53 25.39
C SER A 53 19.49 -9.56 24.36
N ASN A 54 19.23 -10.02 23.13
CA ASN A 54 20.20 -10.05 22.03
C ASN A 54 20.25 -8.75 21.20
N ASN A 55 19.63 -7.67 21.68
CA ASN A 55 19.47 -6.41 20.94
C ASN A 55 18.56 -6.51 19.69
N ASP A 56 17.87 -7.64 19.52
CA ASP A 56 16.79 -7.79 18.56
C ASP A 56 15.55 -7.04 19.06
N ARG A 57 15.13 -6.05 18.28
CA ARG A 57 13.88 -5.34 18.48
C ARG A 57 12.88 -5.96 17.54
N VAL A 58 11.74 -6.41 18.06
CA VAL A 58 10.62 -6.89 17.25
C VAL A 58 9.45 -5.97 17.48
N SER A 59 8.97 -5.30 16.43
CA SER A 59 7.79 -4.44 16.50
C SER A 59 6.55 -5.19 16.00
N LEU A 60 5.55 -5.35 16.86
CA LEU A 60 4.28 -6.01 16.56
C LEU A 60 3.14 -4.99 16.43
N LEU A 61 2.43 -4.98 15.31
CA LEU A 61 1.25 -4.14 15.11
C LEU A 61 0.01 -4.73 15.80
N LEU A 62 -0.65 -3.92 16.62
CA LEU A 62 -1.94 -4.24 17.24
C LEU A 62 -3.09 -3.85 16.29
N LYS A 63 -3.49 -4.78 15.42
CA LYS A 63 -4.49 -4.51 14.37
C LYS A 63 -5.81 -3.94 14.91
N ASP A 64 -6.34 -4.48 16.00
CA ASP A 64 -7.61 -3.99 16.57
C ASP A 64 -7.51 -2.55 17.06
N ARG A 65 -6.40 -2.19 17.72
CA ARG A 65 -6.14 -0.80 18.15
C ARG A 65 -6.01 0.15 16.96
N PHE A 66 -5.36 -0.30 15.88
CA PHE A 66 -5.28 0.46 14.65
C PHE A 66 -6.66 0.62 13.99
N ILE A 67 -7.49 -0.42 13.94
CA ILE A 67 -8.86 -0.34 13.39
C ILE A 67 -9.72 0.62 14.23
N ASP A 68 -9.63 0.52 15.55
CA ASP A 68 -10.47 1.31 16.47
C ASP A 68 -10.11 2.80 16.52
N SER A 69 -8.94 3.20 16.02
CA SER A 69 -8.57 4.61 15.91
C SER A 69 -9.37 5.37 14.83
N PHE A 70 -9.96 4.64 13.88
CA PHE A 70 -10.78 5.23 12.83
C PHE A 70 -12.23 5.48 13.29
N PRO A 71 -12.90 6.49 12.72
CA PRO A 71 -14.33 6.71 12.93
C PRO A 71 -15.14 5.44 12.62
N SER A 72 -16.19 5.17 13.40
CA SER A 72 -16.97 3.93 13.28
C SER A 72 -17.51 3.65 11.87
N LYS A 73 -17.80 4.70 11.10
CA LYS A 73 -18.23 4.61 9.70
C LYS A 73 -17.18 4.03 8.75
N ASP A 74 -15.90 4.21 9.06
CA ASP A 74 -14.78 3.84 8.20
C ASP A 74 -14.19 2.47 8.60
N ARG A 75 -14.44 2.02 9.84
CA ARG A 75 -13.95 0.74 10.36
C ARG A 75 -14.27 -0.48 9.48
N PRO A 76 -15.45 -0.63 8.86
CA PRO A 76 -15.72 -1.76 7.97
C PRO A 76 -14.73 -1.84 6.79
N PHE A 77 -14.39 -0.68 6.20
CA PHE A 77 -13.37 -0.61 5.15
C PHE A 77 -11.98 -0.94 5.72
N ILE A 78 -11.61 -0.36 6.86
CA ILE A 78 -10.29 -0.58 7.46
C ILE A 78 -10.08 -2.04 7.84
N LYS A 79 -11.11 -2.74 8.34
CA LYS A 79 -11.06 -4.19 8.61
C LYS A 79 -10.66 -4.99 7.37
N LEU A 80 -11.34 -4.74 6.25
CA LEU A 80 -11.01 -5.41 4.98
C LEU A 80 -9.62 -5.01 4.47
N PHE A 81 -9.25 -3.75 4.64
CA PHE A 81 -7.95 -3.23 4.22
C PHE A 81 -6.78 -3.91 4.96
N VAL A 82 -6.86 -4.06 6.29
CA VAL A 82 -5.79 -4.68 7.09
C VAL A 82 -5.65 -6.19 6.90
N ASP A 83 -6.65 -6.82 6.27
CA ASP A 83 -6.65 -8.24 5.90
C ASP A 83 -6.05 -8.47 4.50
N THR A 84 -5.75 -7.41 3.75
CA THR A 84 -5.09 -7.56 2.45
C THR A 84 -3.63 -8.00 2.60
N GLN A 85 -3.15 -8.85 1.68
CA GLN A 85 -1.73 -9.23 1.63
C GLN A 85 -0.82 -8.02 1.45
N MET A 86 -1.25 -7.03 0.68
CA MET A 86 -0.50 -5.80 0.45
C MET A 86 -0.28 -5.01 1.75
N PHE A 87 -1.30 -4.91 2.61
CA PHE A 87 -1.16 -4.26 3.90
C PHE A 87 -0.17 -5.00 4.79
N SER A 88 -0.25 -6.34 4.87
CA SER A 88 0.70 -7.14 5.66
C SER A 88 2.15 -6.85 5.27
N VAL A 89 2.47 -6.94 3.97
CA VAL A 89 3.82 -6.66 3.45
C VAL A 89 4.28 -5.24 3.75
N LEU A 90 3.40 -4.25 3.55
CA LEU A 90 3.73 -2.85 3.84
C LEU A 90 4.00 -2.62 5.34
N SER A 91 3.13 -3.17 6.20
CA SER A 91 3.21 -2.99 7.65
C SER A 91 4.49 -3.62 8.20
N ASP A 92 4.84 -4.84 7.78
CA ASP A 92 6.08 -5.51 8.18
C ASP A 92 7.30 -4.71 7.73
N SER A 93 7.30 -4.21 6.49
CA SER A 93 8.39 -3.37 5.99
C SER A 93 8.58 -2.10 6.82
N ARG A 94 7.49 -1.48 7.30
CA ARG A 94 7.54 -0.27 8.15
C ARG A 94 8.00 -0.61 9.57
N LEU A 95 7.46 -1.66 10.16
CA LEU A 95 7.85 -2.12 11.50
C LEU A 95 9.34 -2.47 11.54
N ALA A 96 9.87 -3.14 10.51
CA ALA A 96 11.29 -3.45 10.39
C ALA A 96 12.20 -2.20 10.29
N THR A 97 11.68 -1.03 9.91
CA THR A 97 12.45 0.24 9.98
C THR A 97 12.51 0.80 11.40
N PHE A 98 11.47 0.58 12.21
CA PHE A 98 11.44 0.98 13.62
C PHE A 98 12.46 0.21 14.45
N GLU A 99 12.65 -1.07 14.12
CA GLU A 99 13.64 -1.95 14.75
C GLU A 99 15.07 -1.46 14.47
N ARG A 100 15.32 -0.96 13.25
CA ARG A 100 16.62 -0.46 12.79
C ARG A 100 16.97 0.94 13.27
N GLY A 101 16.07 1.63 13.99
CA GLY A 101 16.30 2.97 14.54
C GLY A 101 16.56 4.06 13.49
N LYS A 102 16.21 3.79 12.22
CA LYS A 102 16.38 4.76 11.13
C LYS A 102 15.11 5.60 11.02
N PHE A 103 15.27 6.89 11.23
CA PHE A 103 14.26 7.93 11.04
C PHE A 103 14.47 8.60 9.68
#